data_AF-A0A378RL55-F1
#
_entry.id   AF-A0A378RL55-F1
#
_cell.length_a   1.000
_cell.length_b   1.000
_cell.length_c   1.000
_cell.angle_alpha   90.00
_cell.angle_beta   90.00
_cell.angle_gamma   90.00
#
_symmetry.space_group_name_H-M   'P 1'
#
loop_
_entity.id
_entity.type
_entity.pdbx_description
1 polymer ?
#
loop_
_entity_poly.entity_id
_entity_poly.type
_entity_poly.pdbx_seq_one_letter_code
_entity_poly.pdbx_strand_id
1 'polypeptide(L)'
;MFLKYSQELYFLPYLLYRYSSKSIQIFGLSLIATSLLSIVASFFFPTIFFVSIALSLIIIGEGLFEPTYMNLLSTAVNEDEQGKIQRANQSLQALNTIIVPLFAGAVYYNNPTLLHVLSSVLAIGRIFYAKK
;
A
#
# COMPACT_ATOMS: atom_id res chain seq x y z
N MET A 1 3.79 -25.43 16.47
CA MET A 1 4.01 -24.96 15.08
C MET A 1 3.93 -23.43 14.99
N PHE A 2 4.54 -22.70 15.94
CA PHE A 2 4.48 -21.23 16.06
C PHE A 2 5.87 -20.56 16.01
N LEU A 3 6.91 -21.31 15.64
CA LEU A 3 8.32 -20.86 15.69
C LEU A 3 9.05 -21.07 14.36
N LYS A 4 8.35 -21.02 13.21
CA LYS A 4 8.98 -21.20 11.89
C LYS A 4 8.71 -20.07 10.88
N TYR A 5 8.20 -18.91 11.33
CA TYR A 5 7.91 -17.76 10.46
C TYR A 5 8.52 -16.44 10.96
N SER A 6 9.50 -16.47 11.86
CA SER A 6 10.15 -15.27 12.41
C SER A 6 11.40 -14.80 11.64
N GLN A 7 11.66 -15.33 10.44
CA GLN A 7 12.90 -15.07 9.70
C GLN A 7 12.74 -14.13 8.49
N GLU A 8 11.52 -13.70 8.17
CA GLU A 8 11.27 -12.76 7.07
C GLU A 8 10.88 -11.41 7.70
N LEU A 9 11.85 -10.49 7.79
CA LEU A 9 11.71 -9.08 8.17
C LEU A 9 11.72 -8.71 9.67
N TYR A 10 12.91 -8.71 10.30
CA TYR A 10 13.14 -8.10 11.64
C TYR A 10 12.77 -6.61 11.74
N PHE A 11 12.67 -5.91 10.61
CA PHE A 11 12.43 -4.46 10.56
C PHE A 11 11.03 -4.08 11.05
N LEU A 12 10.00 -4.81 10.63
CA LEU A 12 8.61 -4.47 10.97
C LEU A 12 8.27 -4.75 12.46
N PRO A 13 8.64 -5.89 13.06
CA PRO A 13 8.49 -6.11 14.50
C PRO A 13 9.21 -5.06 15.33
N TYR A 14 10.42 -4.66 14.92
CA TYR A 14 11.15 -3.57 15.57
C TYR A 14 10.40 -2.23 15.49
N LEU A 15 9.83 -1.92 14.31
CA LEU A 15 9.06 -0.69 14.13
C LEU A 15 7.78 -0.68 14.97
N LEU A 16 7.08 -1.82 15.04
CA LEU A 16 5.87 -2.00 15.85
C LEU A 16 6.15 -1.95 17.37
N TYR A 17 7.37 -2.31 17.79
CA TYR A 17 7.79 -2.10 19.17
C TYR A 17 7.90 -0.62 19.55
N ARG A 18 8.25 0.25 18.58
CA ARG A 18 8.51 1.68 18.82
C ARG A 18 7.36 2.60 18.42
N TYR A 19 6.51 2.20 17.49
CA TYR A 19 5.44 3.01 16.92
C TYR A 19 4.11 2.25 16.84
N SER A 20 3.01 2.99 16.86
CA SER A 20 1.67 2.39 16.69
C SER A 20 1.48 1.83 15.27
N SER A 21 0.66 0.77 15.12
CA SER A 21 0.31 0.23 13.80
C SER A 21 -0.29 1.29 12.87
N LYS A 22 -1.10 2.22 13.41
CA LYS A 22 -1.69 3.34 12.64
C LYS A 22 -0.60 4.29 12.11
N SER A 23 0.40 4.62 12.92
CA SER A 23 1.51 5.48 12.50
C SER A 23 2.35 4.85 11.39
N ILE A 24 2.66 3.55 11.53
CA ILE A 24 3.45 2.81 10.53
C ILE A 24 2.65 2.66 9.23
N GLN A 25 1.35 2.39 9.32
CA GLN A 25 0.45 2.33 8.16
C GLN A 25 0.44 3.66 7.39
N ILE A 26 0.28 4.79 8.07
CA ILE A 26 0.30 6.13 7.45
C ILE A 26 1.65 6.41 6.80
N PHE A 27 2.75 6.01 7.44
CA PHE A 27 4.10 6.17 6.89
C PHE A 27 4.30 5.35 5.61
N GLY A 28 3.93 4.05 5.63
CA GLY A 28 3.98 3.19 4.44
C GLY A 28 3.14 3.76 3.29
N LEU A 29 1.93 4.23 3.58
CA LEU A 29 1.06 4.87 2.59
C LEU A 29 1.65 6.16 2.01
N SER A 30 2.38 6.92 2.82
CA SER A 30 3.09 8.14 2.37
C SER A 30 4.24 7.81 1.42
N LEU A 31 4.95 6.71 1.63
CA LEU A 31 5.99 6.23 0.71
C LEU A 31 5.38 5.80 -0.64
N ILE A 32 4.24 5.09 -0.62
CA ILE A 32 3.50 4.71 -1.85
C ILE A 32 3.02 5.97 -2.59
N ALA A 33 2.48 6.97 -1.89
CA ALA A 33 2.08 8.22 -2.53
C ALA A 33 3.27 8.93 -3.21
N THR A 34 4.42 8.94 -2.54
CA THR A 34 5.67 9.56 -3.05
C THR A 34 6.27 8.79 -4.22
N SER A 35 6.15 7.46 -4.23
CA SER A 35 6.60 6.63 -5.36
C SER A 35 5.81 6.94 -6.62
N LEU A 36 4.49 7.07 -6.51
CA LEU A 36 3.62 7.43 -7.63
C LEU A 36 3.96 8.81 -8.20
N LEU A 37 4.25 9.79 -7.33
CA LEU A 37 4.75 11.10 -7.78
C LEU A 37 6.10 11.01 -8.50
N SER A 38 6.99 10.13 -8.04
CA SER A 38 8.28 9.87 -8.70
C SER A 38 8.10 9.23 -10.08
N ILE A 39 7.09 8.37 -10.26
CA ILE A 39 6.70 7.84 -11.58
C ILE A 39 6.18 8.97 -12.46
N VAL A 40 5.34 9.88 -11.95
CA VAL A 40 4.89 11.06 -12.72
C VAL A 40 6.09 11.91 -13.16
N ALA A 41 7.07 12.15 -12.28
CA ALA A 41 8.27 12.91 -12.59
C ALA A 41 9.11 12.27 -13.71
N SER A 42 9.14 10.94 -13.81
CA SER A 42 9.92 10.23 -14.84
C SER A 42 9.42 10.49 -16.26
N PHE A 43 8.14 10.86 -16.45
CA PHE A 43 7.61 11.26 -17.76
C PHE A 43 8.18 12.60 -18.24
N PHE A 44 8.45 13.52 -17.31
CA PHE A 44 9.05 14.82 -17.62
C PHE A 44 10.57 14.75 -17.70
N PHE A 45 11.17 13.86 -16.91
CA PHE A 45 12.61 13.63 -16.85
C PHE A 45 12.90 12.14 -17.02
N PRO A 46 13.02 11.64 -18.27
CA PRO A 46 13.13 10.22 -18.59
C PRO A 46 14.52 9.67 -18.21
N THR A 47 14.76 9.55 -16.91
CA THR A 47 15.99 9.04 -16.30
C THR A 47 15.63 7.85 -15.43
N ILE A 48 16.44 6.79 -15.50
CA ILE A 48 16.27 5.57 -14.68
C ILE A 48 16.21 5.89 -13.17
N PHE A 49 16.87 6.97 -12.76
CA PHE A 49 16.90 7.46 -11.38
C PHE A 49 15.51 7.58 -10.74
N PHE A 50 14.55 8.24 -11.40
CA PHE A 50 13.20 8.44 -10.85
C PHE A 50 12.43 7.12 -10.74
N VAL A 51 12.60 6.23 -11.71
CA VAL A 51 11.98 4.90 -11.71
C VAL A 51 12.56 4.04 -10.58
N SER A 52 13.88 4.05 -10.37
CA SER A 52 14.54 3.32 -9.29
C SER A 52 14.11 3.81 -7.90
N ILE A 53 13.97 5.13 -7.72
CA ILE A 53 13.42 5.71 -6.49
C ILE A 53 11.97 5.25 -6.28
N ALA A 54 11.13 5.32 -7.32
CA ALA A 54 9.75 4.88 -7.21
C ALA A 54 9.64 3.40 -6.80
N LEU A 55 10.41 2.51 -7.42
CA LEU A 55 10.42 1.08 -7.10
C LEU A 55 10.91 0.82 -5.66
N SER A 56 11.93 1.54 -5.21
CA SER A 56 12.41 1.41 -3.83
C SER A 56 11.33 1.83 -2.83
N LEU A 57 10.68 2.97 -3.08
CA LEU A 57 9.65 3.52 -2.21
C LEU A 57 8.38 2.66 -2.17
N ILE A 58 7.96 2.09 -3.31
CA ILE A 58 6.75 1.26 -3.35
C ILE A 58 6.96 -0.06 -2.59
N ILE A 59 8.12 -0.71 -2.74
CA ILE A 59 8.44 -1.96 -2.04
C ILE A 59 8.49 -1.74 -0.52
N ILE A 60 9.17 -0.67 -0.08
CA ILE A 60 9.24 -0.33 1.34
C ILE A 60 7.84 0.06 1.86
N GLY A 61 7.11 0.87 1.09
CA GLY A 61 5.78 1.34 1.45
C GLY A 61 4.77 0.21 1.63
N GLU A 62 4.69 -0.71 0.68
CA GLU A 62 3.81 -1.90 0.76
C GLU A 62 4.21 -2.82 1.91
N GLY A 63 5.52 -3.07 2.07
CA GLY A 63 6.04 -3.91 3.17
C GLY A 63 5.72 -3.38 4.57
N LEU A 64 5.45 -2.07 4.71
CA LEU A 64 4.97 -1.47 5.95
C LEU A 64 3.44 -1.38 6.01
N PHE A 65 2.79 -1.02 4.91
CA PHE A 65 1.35 -0.77 4.87
C PHE A 65 0.51 -2.03 5.02
N GLU A 66 0.79 -3.09 4.24
CA GLU A 66 -0.06 -4.27 4.18
C GLU A 66 -0.15 -5.03 5.52
N PRO A 67 0.96 -5.41 6.17
CA PRO A 67 0.87 -6.15 7.43
C PRO A 67 0.25 -5.31 8.56
N THR A 68 0.47 -3.99 8.57
CA THR A 68 -0.15 -3.10 9.57
C THR A 68 -1.62 -2.86 9.31
N TYR A 69 -2.04 -2.76 8.04
CA TYR A 69 -3.46 -2.73 7.66
C TYR A 69 -4.17 -4.03 8.08
N MET A 70 -3.57 -5.20 7.82
CA MET A 70 -4.17 -6.48 8.23
C MET A 70 -4.29 -6.61 9.75
N ASN A 71 -3.29 -6.14 10.50
CA ASN A 71 -3.35 -6.11 11.96
C ASN A 71 -4.48 -5.19 12.47
N LEU A 72 -4.60 -3.98 11.91
CA LEU A 72 -5.67 -3.06 12.27
C LEU A 72 -7.05 -3.61 11.91
N LEU A 73 -7.18 -4.29 10.77
CA LEU A 73 -8.42 -4.88 10.30
C LEU A 73 -8.86 -6.06 11.18
N SER A 74 -7.95 -6.95 11.56
CA SER A 74 -8.27 -8.10 12.41
C SER A 74 -8.59 -7.69 13.85
N THR A 75 -7.94 -6.64 14.37
CA THR A 75 -8.16 -6.14 15.74
C THR A 75 -9.34 -5.17 15.87
N ALA A 76 -9.96 -4.76 14.75
CA ALA A 76 -11.13 -3.89 14.76
C ALA A 76 -12.44 -4.61 15.15
N VAL A 77 -12.43 -5.94 15.23
CA VAL A 77 -13.59 -6.79 15.55
C VAL A 77 -13.20 -7.85 16.59
N ASN A 78 -14.20 -8.46 17.23
CA ASN A 78 -13.99 -9.57 18.15
C ASN A 78 -13.46 -10.82 17.43
N GLU A 79 -12.79 -11.71 18.16
CA GLU A 79 -12.13 -12.91 17.60
C GLU A 79 -13.07 -13.82 16.79
N ASP A 80 -14.33 -13.93 17.19
CA ASP A 80 -15.37 -14.70 16.50
C ASP A 80 -15.77 -14.11 15.14
N GLU A 81 -15.53 -12.81 14.93
CA GLU A 81 -15.81 -12.10 13.68
C GLU A 81 -14.57 -11.89 12.79
N GLN A 82 -13.36 -12.16 13.31
CA GLN A 82 -12.11 -11.96 12.56
C GLN A 82 -12.08 -12.75 11.25
N GLY A 83 -12.54 -14.00 11.26
CA GLY A 83 -12.63 -14.81 10.04
C GLY A 83 -13.59 -14.22 9.00
N LYS A 84 -14.67 -13.56 9.45
CA LYS A 84 -15.64 -12.92 8.56
C LYS A 84 -15.05 -11.67 7.90
N ILE A 85 -14.39 -10.80 8.68
CA ILE A 85 -13.79 -9.57 8.13
C ILE A 85 -12.60 -9.89 7.20
N GLN A 86 -11.80 -10.91 7.51
CA GLN A 86 -10.69 -11.34 6.65
C GLN A 86 -11.19 -11.94 5.33
N ARG A 87 -12.23 -12.79 5.36
CA ARG A 87 -12.85 -13.30 4.12
C ARG A 87 -13.44 -12.19 3.27
N ALA A 88 -14.09 -11.21 3.89
CA ALA A 88 -14.57 -10.03 3.18
C ALA A 88 -13.41 -9.29 2.49
N ASN A 89 -12.31 -9.05 3.21
CA ASN A 89 -11.13 -8.41 2.63
C ASN A 89 -10.49 -9.23 1.48
N GLN A 90 -10.41 -10.55 1.61
CA GLN A 90 -9.93 -11.43 0.52
C GLN A 90 -10.83 -11.35 -0.72
N SER A 91 -12.15 -11.30 -0.54
CA SER A 91 -13.08 -11.14 -1.66
C SER A 91 -12.91 -9.79 -2.37
N LEU A 92 -12.65 -8.71 -1.62
CA LEU A 92 -12.35 -7.39 -2.16
C LEU A 92 -11.00 -7.37 -2.87
N GLN A 93 -9.98 -8.03 -2.34
CA GLN A 93 -8.68 -8.17 -3.00
C GLN A 93 -8.80 -8.93 -4.32
N ALA A 94 -9.54 -10.05 -4.35
CA ALA A 94 -9.79 -10.81 -5.56
C ALA A 94 -10.50 -9.95 -6.63
N LEU A 95 -11.48 -9.15 -6.22
CA LEU A 95 -12.14 -8.20 -7.09
C LEU A 95 -11.16 -7.15 -7.63
N ASN A 96 -10.32 -6.57 -6.76
CA ASN A 96 -9.33 -5.57 -7.15
C ASN A 96 -8.34 -6.10 -8.19
N THR A 97 -7.93 -7.37 -8.11
CA THR A 97 -7.03 -7.99 -9.09
C THR A 97 -7.60 -8.01 -10.51
N ILE A 98 -8.93 -7.95 -10.67
CA ILE A 98 -9.58 -7.89 -11.99
C ILE A 98 -9.89 -6.44 -12.36
N ILE A 99 -10.56 -5.71 -11.46
CA ILE A 99 -11.09 -4.37 -11.76
C ILE A 99 -9.98 -3.33 -11.91
N VAL A 100 -8.95 -3.39 -11.06
CA VAL A 100 -7.88 -2.39 -11.07
C VAL A 100 -7.07 -2.46 -12.38
N PRO A 101 -6.59 -3.63 -12.87
CA PRO A 101 -5.90 -3.69 -14.15
C PRO A 101 -6.77 -3.31 -15.35
N LEU A 102 -8.07 -3.66 -15.34
CA LEU A 102 -8.99 -3.25 -16.40
C LEU A 102 -9.15 -1.72 -16.45
N PHE A 103 -9.40 -1.10 -15.31
CA PHE A 103 -9.49 0.35 -15.20
C PHE A 103 -8.16 1.02 -15.57
N ALA A 104 -7.05 0.52 -15.02
CA ALA A 104 -5.72 1.04 -15.29
C ALA A 104 -5.38 0.96 -16.78
N GLY A 105 -5.64 -0.16 -17.44
CA GLY A 105 -5.42 -0.34 -18.88
C GLY A 105 -6.26 0.63 -19.72
N ALA A 106 -7.54 0.80 -19.39
CA ALA A 106 -8.43 1.74 -20.10
C ALA A 106 -7.96 3.20 -19.98
N VAL A 107 -7.54 3.63 -18.79
CA VAL A 107 -7.02 4.99 -18.57
C VAL A 107 -5.65 5.17 -19.22
N TYR A 108 -4.76 4.19 -19.04
CA TYR A 108 -3.39 4.22 -19.56
C TYR A 108 -3.36 4.31 -21.09
N TYR A 109 -4.27 3.61 -21.78
CA TYR A 109 -4.39 3.68 -23.25
C TYR A 109 -4.61 5.10 -23.75
N ASN A 110 -5.38 5.90 -23.02
CA ASN A 110 -5.67 7.29 -23.39
C ASN A 110 -4.56 8.24 -22.94
N ASN A 111 -4.12 8.13 -21.67
CA ASN A 111 -3.08 8.98 -21.11
C ASN A 111 -2.34 8.27 -19.96
N PRO A 112 -1.11 7.81 -20.18
CA PRO A 112 -0.28 7.16 -19.15
C PRO A 112 -0.07 8.01 -17.90
N THR A 113 0.18 9.31 -18.06
CA THR A 113 0.43 10.23 -16.95
C THR A 113 -0.82 10.41 -16.09
N LEU A 114 -2.00 10.43 -16.71
CA LEU A 114 -3.28 10.55 -16.00
C LEU A 114 -3.50 9.40 -15.01
N LEU A 115 -3.15 8.17 -15.37
CA LEU A 115 -3.29 7.01 -14.48
C LEU A 115 -2.50 7.21 -13.17
N HIS A 116 -1.24 7.64 -13.30
CA HIS A 116 -0.36 7.82 -12.14
C HIS A 116 -0.78 9.02 -11.28
N VAL A 117 -1.23 10.11 -11.90
CA VAL A 117 -1.79 11.27 -11.19
C VAL A 117 -3.03 10.89 -10.39
N LEU A 118 -3.97 10.16 -11.00
CA LEU A 118 -5.17 9.67 -10.29
C LEU A 118 -4.80 8.77 -9.11
N SER A 119 -3.83 7.88 -9.30
CA SER A 119 -3.33 6.99 -8.25
C SER A 119 -2.70 7.76 -7.09
N SER A 120 -1.89 8.79 -7.38
CA SER A 120 -1.30 9.67 -6.36
C SER A 120 -2.37 10.42 -5.57
N VAL A 121 -3.38 10.98 -6.24
CA VAL A 121 -4.48 11.71 -5.59
C VAL A 121 -5.25 10.78 -4.65
N LEU A 122 -5.55 9.56 -5.08
CA LEU A 122 -6.22 8.56 -4.24
C LEU A 122 -5.37 8.18 -3.02
N ALA A 123 -4.06 7.95 -3.20
CA ALA A 123 -3.15 7.63 -2.10
C ALA A 123 -3.08 8.78 -1.08
N ILE A 124 -2.97 10.03 -1.54
CA ILE A 124 -2.97 11.22 -0.70
C ILE A 124 -4.31 11.38 0.04
N GLY A 125 -5.44 11.20 -0.65
CA GLY A 125 -6.76 11.26 -0.03
C GLY A 125 -6.93 10.24 1.10
N ARG A 126 -6.40 9.02 0.91
CA ARG A 126 -6.39 7.99 1.96
C ARG A 126 -5.57 8.39 3.18
N ILE A 127 -4.45 9.11 3.02
CA ILE A 127 -3.65 9.61 4.14
C ILE A 127 -4.48 10.59 4.99
N PHE A 128 -5.23 11.49 4.36
CA PHE A 128 -6.08 12.44 5.09
C PHE A 128 -7.19 11.73 5.87
N TYR A 129 -7.82 10.71 5.28
CA TYR A 129 -8.82 9.91 5.97
C TYR A 129 -8.23 9.10 7.13
N ALA A 130 -7.06 8.49 6.92
CA ALA A 130 -6.37 7.69 7.94
C ALA A 130 -5.87 8.52 9.13
N LYS A 131 -5.62 9.83 8.95
CA LYS A 131 -5.25 10.73 10.05
C LYS A 131 -6.43 11.09 10.96
N LYS A 132 -7.67 10.96 10.49
CA LYS A 132 -8.88 11.15 11.30
C LYS A 132 -9.08 9.98 12.26
#